data_AF-A0A8J7KKM3-F1
#
_entry.id   AF-A0A8J7KKM3-F1
#
_cell.length_a   1.000
_cell.length_b   1.000
_cell.length_c   1.000
_cell.angle_alpha   90.00
_cell.angle_beta   90.00
_cell.angle_gamma   90.00
#
_symmetry.space_group_name_H-M   'P 1'
#
loop_
_entity.id
_entity.type
_entity.pdbx_description
1 polymer ?
#
loop_
_entity_poly.entity_id
_entity_poly.type
_entity_poly.pdbx_seq_one_letter_code
_entity_poly.pdbx_strand_id
1 'polypeptide(L)'
;MSEDIRRAEYLVEAARRRFVQAGLPPAETALDPYAHGCMVHLDFAGDAEAGLTFTVTHRSDRIEVLDGADYSMSESELLEYLVMRARGTPPDQAFTARLLRA
;
A
#
# COMPACT_ATOMS: atom_id res chain seq x y z
N MET A 1 -12.22 -14.58 -3.02
CA MET A 1 -12.58 -13.85 -1.79
C MET A 1 -11.66 -14.24 -0.62
N SER A 2 -11.68 -15.48 -0.10
CA SER A 2 -10.78 -15.85 1.02
C SER A 2 -9.29 -15.73 0.71
N GLU A 3 -8.89 -16.01 -0.54
CA GLU A 3 -7.50 -15.84 -0.99
C GLU A 3 -7.11 -14.37 -1.20
N ASP A 4 -8.04 -13.52 -1.64
CA ASP A 4 -7.82 -12.08 -1.77
C ASP A 4 -7.58 -11.44 -0.39
N ILE A 5 -8.39 -11.82 0.61
CA ILE A 5 -8.23 -11.39 2.00
C ILE A 5 -6.87 -11.84 2.54
N ARG A 6 -6.53 -13.12 2.39
CA ARG A 6 -5.23 -13.66 2.86
C ARG A 6 -4.05 -12.91 2.25
N ARG A 7 -4.15 -12.56 0.97
CA ARG A 7 -3.11 -11.78 0.29
C ARG A 7 -3.05 -10.34 0.81
N ALA A 8 -4.20 -9.72 1.04
CA ALA A 8 -4.26 -8.38 1.64
C ALA A 8 -3.65 -8.36 3.05
N GLU A 9 -3.99 -9.35 3.90
CA GLU A 9 -3.39 -9.53 5.23
C GLU A 9 -1.86 -9.68 5.15
N TYR A 10 -1.38 -10.51 4.22
CA TYR A 10 0.05 -10.67 3.98
C TYR A 10 0.73 -9.34 3.60
N LEU A 11 0.15 -8.57 2.68
CA LEU A 11 0.69 -7.28 2.26
C LEU A 11 0.67 -6.24 3.39
N VAL A 12 -0.38 -6.24 4.21
CA VAL A 12 -0.47 -5.40 5.41
C VAL A 12 0.66 -5.73 6.39
N GLU A 13 0.90 -7.01 6.65
CA GLU A 13 1.99 -7.42 7.54
C GLU A 13 3.38 -7.10 6.96
N ALA A 14 3.56 -7.24 5.64
CA ALA A 14 4.77 -6.83 4.96
C ALA A 14 4.99 -5.30 5.10
N ALA A 15 3.94 -4.49 4.92
CA ALA A 15 3.99 -3.05 5.11
C ALA A 15 4.34 -2.67 6.56
N ARG A 16 3.71 -3.30 7.56
CA ARG A 16 4.04 -3.07 8.99
C ARG A 16 5.52 -3.34 9.27
N ARG A 17 6.04 -4.49 8.82
CA ARG A 17 7.46 -4.83 9.00
C ARG A 17 8.37 -3.80 8.33
N ARG A 18 8.02 -3.37 7.11
CA ARG A 18 8.78 -2.38 6.37
C ARG A 18 8.81 -1.03 7.08
N PHE A 19 7.71 -0.62 7.71
CA PHE A 19 7.60 0.62 8.48
C PHE A 19 8.48 0.58 9.73
N VAL A 20 8.43 -0.52 10.48
CA VAL A 20 9.32 -0.72 11.64
C VAL A 20 10.79 -0.63 11.22
N GLN A 21 11.19 -1.30 10.13
CA GLN A 21 12.56 -1.21 9.60
C GLN A 21 12.95 0.20 9.14
N ALA A 22 11.97 1.01 8.73
CA ALA A 22 12.17 2.39 8.28
C ALA A 22 12.13 3.42 9.42
N GLY A 23 11.90 2.99 10.66
CA GLY A 23 11.74 3.86 11.83
C GLY A 23 10.40 4.63 11.83
N LEU A 24 9.40 4.13 11.12
CA LEU A 24 8.07 4.74 11.00
C LEU A 24 7.10 4.15 12.03
N PRO A 25 6.13 4.93 12.52
CA PRO A 25 5.06 4.39 13.35
C PRO A 25 4.21 3.37 12.57
N PRO A 26 3.56 2.42 13.26
CA PRO A 26 2.63 1.50 12.61
C PRO A 26 1.45 2.27 12.01
N ALA A 27 1.00 1.84 10.82
CA ALA A 27 -0.24 2.33 10.23
C ALA A 27 -1.46 1.61 10.83
N GLU A 28 -2.56 2.34 10.99
CA GLU A 28 -3.86 1.73 11.18
C GLU A 28 -4.36 1.18 9.84
N THR A 29 -5.10 0.07 9.89
CA THR A 29 -5.41 -0.70 8.68
C THR A 29 -6.84 -1.19 8.70
N ALA A 30 -7.55 -1.00 7.59
CA ALA A 30 -8.87 -1.59 7.37
C ALA A 30 -8.88 -2.43 6.09
N LEU A 31 -9.58 -3.56 6.13
CA LEU A 31 -9.77 -4.45 5.00
C LEU A 31 -11.26 -4.48 4.63
N ASP A 32 -11.58 -4.25 3.36
CA ASP A 32 -12.93 -4.30 2.82
C ASP A 32 -12.98 -5.30 1.65
N PRO A 33 -13.39 -6.55 1.89
CA PRO A 33 -13.52 -7.57 0.86
C PRO A 33 -14.73 -7.32 -0.04
N TYR A 34 -14.56 -7.49 -1.35
CA TYR A 34 -15.64 -7.36 -2.32
C TYR A 34 -15.57 -8.43 -3.41
N ALA A 35 -16.51 -8.43 -4.35
CA ALA A 35 -16.71 -9.51 -5.33
C ALA A 35 -15.45 -9.87 -6.15
N HIS A 36 -14.53 -8.92 -6.33
CA HIS A 36 -13.37 -9.09 -7.21
C HIS A 36 -12.01 -8.79 -6.57
N GLY A 37 -11.95 -8.63 -5.26
CA GLY A 37 -10.71 -8.35 -4.55
C GLY A 37 -10.92 -8.04 -3.08
N CYS A 38 -9.90 -7.47 -2.47
CA CYS A 38 -9.95 -6.88 -1.16
C CYS A 38 -9.31 -5.49 -1.23
N MET A 39 -10.08 -4.48 -0.84
CA MET A 39 -9.60 -3.12 -0.68
C MET A 39 -8.92 -3.01 0.68
N VAL A 40 -7.77 -2.36 0.70
CA VAL A 40 -6.96 -2.12 1.89
C VAL A 40 -6.83 -0.62 2.06
N HIS A 41 -7.17 -0.15 3.25
CA HIS A 41 -6.93 1.22 3.67
C HIS A 41 -5.80 1.22 4.71
N LEU A 42 -4.81 2.08 4.51
CA LEU A 42 -3.70 2.31 5.44
C LEU A 42 -3.68 3.77 5.86
N ASP A 43 -3.86 4.04 7.15
CA ASP A 43 -3.72 5.38 7.71
C ASP A 43 -2.31 5.55 8.29
N PHE A 44 -1.55 6.50 7.73
CA PHE A 44 -0.23 6.82 8.27
C PHE A 44 -0.40 7.62 9.56
N ALA A 45 0.17 7.10 10.65
CA ALA A 45 0.05 7.75 11.95
C ALA A 45 0.63 9.17 11.90
N GLY A 46 -0.16 10.14 12.34
CA GLY A 46 0.24 11.55 12.43
C GLY A 46 -0.44 12.49 11.41
N ASP A 47 -1.13 11.95 10.41
CA ASP A 47 -1.91 12.74 9.45
C ASP A 47 -3.08 11.91 8.88
N ALA A 48 -4.30 12.22 9.29
CA ALA A 48 -5.52 11.51 8.89
C ALA A 48 -5.88 11.71 7.41
N GLU A 49 -5.28 12.70 6.73
CA GLU A 49 -5.44 12.88 5.28
C GLU A 49 -4.30 12.23 4.47
N ALA A 50 -3.28 11.68 5.13
CA ALA A 50 -2.11 11.11 4.47
C ALA A 50 -2.26 9.63 4.09
N GLY A 51 -3.36 8.97 4.46
CA GLY A 51 -3.58 7.55 4.21
C GLY A 51 -3.54 7.14 2.73
N LEU A 52 -3.48 5.82 2.50
CA LEU A 52 -3.46 5.22 1.16
C LEU A 52 -4.51 4.12 1.06
N THR A 53 -5.23 4.09 -0.06
CA THR A 53 -6.11 2.98 -0.41
C THR A 53 -5.53 2.21 -1.59
N PHE A 54 -5.57 0.88 -1.52
CA PHE A 54 -5.19 0.03 -2.64
C PHE A 54 -6.00 -1.26 -2.68
N THR A 55 -6.10 -1.84 -3.86
CA THR A 55 -6.85 -3.03 -4.17
C THR A 55 -5.91 -4.20 -4.42
N VAL A 56 -6.24 -5.32 -3.78
CA VAL A 56 -5.49 -6.57 -3.88
C VAL A 56 -6.39 -7.66 -4.43
N THR A 57 -5.87 -8.45 -5.36
CA THR A 57 -6.49 -9.73 -5.75
C THR A 57 -5.44 -10.83 -5.82
N HIS A 58 -5.81 -12.05 -5.46
CA HIS A 58 -4.96 -13.24 -5.62
C HIS A 58 -4.67 -13.56 -7.10
N ARG A 59 -5.50 -13.05 -8.02
CA ARG A 59 -5.46 -13.35 -9.46
C ARG A 59 -4.42 -12.55 -10.25
N SER A 60 -3.84 -11.52 -9.65
CA SER A 60 -2.89 -10.60 -10.29
C SER A 60 -1.71 -10.39 -9.37
N ASP A 61 -0.49 -10.39 -9.86
CA ASP A 61 0.70 -10.00 -9.10
C ASP A 61 0.78 -8.49 -8.86
N ARG A 62 0.04 -7.70 -9.67
CA ARG A 62 -0.08 -6.24 -9.56
C ARG A 62 -1.13 -5.83 -8.52
N ILE A 63 -0.79 -4.84 -7.70
CA ILE A 63 -1.64 -4.14 -6.74
C ILE A 63 -2.04 -2.80 -7.34
N GLU A 64 -3.32 -2.49 -7.32
CA GLU A 64 -3.87 -1.22 -7.82
C GLU A 64 -3.94 -0.21 -6.68
N VAL A 65 -3.27 0.92 -6.80
CA VAL A 65 -3.26 1.99 -5.80
C VAL A 65 -4.21 3.09 -6.25
N LEU A 66 -5.16 3.43 -5.38
CA LEU A 66 -6.18 4.44 -5.60
C LEU A 66 -5.71 5.78 -5.03
N ASP A 67 -4.94 6.52 -5.81
CA ASP A 67 -4.23 7.72 -5.33
C ASP A 67 -4.16 8.80 -6.42
N GLY A 68 -5.32 9.37 -6.75
CA GLY A 68 -5.51 10.47 -7.72
C GLY A 68 -5.24 10.12 -9.18
N ALA A 69 -4.25 9.27 -9.43
CA ALA A 69 -3.95 8.59 -10.67
C ALA A 69 -3.93 7.09 -10.38
N ASP A 70 -4.66 6.31 -11.16
CA ASP A 70 -4.74 4.85 -10.99
C ASP A 70 -3.37 4.23 -11.32
N TYR A 71 -2.63 3.86 -10.28
CA TYR A 71 -1.33 3.22 -10.41
C TYR A 71 -1.46 1.72 -10.21
N SER A 72 -0.72 0.92 -10.98
CA SER A 72 -0.46 -0.47 -10.60
C SER A 72 1.00 -0.64 -10.21
N MET A 73 1.28 -1.53 -9.26
CA MET A 73 2.65 -1.80 -8.79
C MET A 73 2.80 -3.23 -8.27
N SER A 74 4.03 -3.75 -8.27
CA SER A 74 4.37 -5.01 -7.61
C SER A 74 4.37 -4.81 -6.09
N GLU A 75 4.48 -5.92 -5.35
CA GLU A 75 4.61 -5.87 -3.90
C GLU A 75 5.82 -5.04 -3.44
N SER A 76 7.01 -5.25 -4.03
CA SER A 76 8.21 -4.51 -3.63
C SER A 76 8.08 -3.02 -3.91
N GLU A 77 7.52 -2.67 -5.07
CA GLU A 77 7.22 -1.30 -5.47
C GLU A 77 6.22 -0.65 -4.50
N LEU A 78 5.17 -1.37 -4.10
CA LEU A 78 4.20 -0.90 -3.11
C LEU A 78 4.84 -0.60 -1.76
N LEU A 79 5.69 -1.51 -1.25
CA LEU A 79 6.32 -1.33 0.05
C LEU A 79 7.25 -0.12 0.08
N GLU A 80 7.98 0.15 -1.01
CA GLU A 80 8.80 1.36 -1.12
C GLU A 80 7.95 2.62 -1.24
N TYR A 81 6.89 2.56 -2.05
CA TYR A 81 5.94 3.64 -2.21
C TYR A 81 5.30 4.06 -0.88
N LEU A 82 4.82 3.08 -0.11
CA LEU A 82 4.24 3.28 1.22
C LEU A 82 5.21 3.97 2.20
N VAL A 83 6.49 3.58 2.20
CA VAL A 83 7.50 4.23 3.05
C VAL A 83 7.73 5.69 2.65
N MET A 84 7.77 5.98 1.35
CA MET A 84 7.94 7.36 0.87
C MET A 84 6.74 8.23 1.23
N ARG A 85 5.53 7.69 1.01
CA ARG A 85 4.26 8.35 1.38
C ARG A 85 4.17 8.62 2.87
N ALA A 86 4.46 7.63 3.72
CA ALA A 86 4.47 7.78 5.17
C ALA A 86 5.54 8.76 5.69
N ARG A 87 6.55 9.09 4.88
CA ARG A 87 7.55 10.15 5.16
C ARG A 87 7.13 11.53 4.67
N GLY A 88 5.93 11.67 4.09
CA GLY A 88 5.40 12.92 3.55
C GLY A 88 5.81 13.19 2.10
N THR A 89 6.33 12.20 1.37
CA THR A 89 6.61 12.38 -0.07
C THR A 89 5.28 12.46 -0.84
N PRO A 90 5.05 13.46 -1.69
CA PRO A 90 3.85 13.54 -2.52
C PRO A 90 3.70 12.33 -3.48
N PRO A 91 2.47 11.94 -3.85
CA PRO A 91 2.18 10.78 -4.70
C PRO A 91 3.06 10.69 -5.96
N ASP A 92 3.03 11.73 -6.78
CA ASP A 92 3.72 11.73 -8.08
C ASP A 92 5.24 11.62 -7.94
N GLN A 93 5.79 12.23 -6.87
CA GLN A 93 7.22 12.15 -6.58
C GLN A 93 7.61 10.77 -6.07
N ALA A 94 6.80 10.17 -5.18
CA ALA A 94 7.01 8.81 -4.70
C ALA A 94 6.91 7.80 -5.85
N PHE A 95 5.95 7.97 -6.75
CA PHE A 95 5.77 7.12 -7.93
C PHE A 95 6.93 7.26 -8.93
N THR A 96 7.43 8.47 -9.14
CA THR A 96 8.58 8.69 -10.05
C THR A 96 9.87 8.15 -9.42
N ALA A 97 10.09 8.38 -8.12
CA ALA A 97 11.30 7.96 -7.42
C ALA A 97 11.45 6.42 -7.38
N ARG A 98 10.34 5.67 -7.29
CA ARG A 98 10.39 4.20 -7.40
C ARG A 98 10.82 3.72 -8.79
N LEU A 99 10.39 4.39 -9.87
CA LEU A 99 10.73 4.00 -11.24
C LEU A 99 12.23 4.16 -11.55
N LEU A 100 12.91 5.08 -10.86
CA LEU A 100 14.34 5.30 -11.01
C LEU A 100 15.20 4.29 -10.22
N ARG A 101 14.57 3.44 -9.40
CA ARG A 101 15.24 2.45 -8.53
C ARG A 101 14.95 1.00 -8.93
N ALA A 102 14.00 0.78 -9.84
CA ALA A 102 13.65 -0.51 -10.45
C ALA A 102 14.55 -0.82 -11.65
#